data_AF-A0A1Q5SWN1-F1
#
_entry.id   AF-A0A1Q5SWN1-F1
#
_cell.length_a   1.000
_cell.length_b   1.000
_cell.length_c   1.000
_cell.angle_alpha   90.00
_cell.angle_beta   90.00
_cell.angle_gamma   90.00
#
_symmetry.space_group_name_H-M   'P 1'
#
loop_
_entity.id
_entity.type
_entity.pdbx_description
1 polymer ?
#
loop_
_entity_poly.entity_id
_entity_poly.type
_entity_poly.pdbx_seq_one_letter_code
_entity_poly.pdbx_strand_id
1 'polypeptide(L)'
;MNTENVVKHLRALWRTDRIIADIRLRNLLVGLGLRAFAALIAAFGLLMLELSAYFALVQIWSAIAAAAILGAVNFAIAGVLFVIAGRPPSGRDLKLANEIHGTSIEALQLEARAFQAQVSGAVHHPLSTVAPVLVPLIAIIIKSLRKSARESAAATSADARS
;
A
#
# COMPACT_ATOMS: atom_id res chain seq x y z
N MET A 1 -34.33 12.68 -10.13
CA MET A 1 -33.02 12.05 -10.42
C MET A 1 -33.27 10.59 -10.73
N ASN A 2 -32.82 10.08 -11.89
CA ASN A 2 -33.26 8.80 -12.43
C ASN A 2 -32.43 7.64 -11.86
N THR A 3 -32.85 7.12 -10.71
CA THR A 3 -32.18 6.04 -9.96
C THR A 3 -31.95 4.77 -10.79
N GLU A 4 -32.81 4.51 -11.77
CA GLU A 4 -32.70 3.37 -12.68
C GLU A 4 -31.44 3.43 -13.57
N ASN A 5 -31.05 4.62 -14.01
CA ASN A 5 -29.86 4.81 -14.83
C ASN A 5 -28.59 4.63 -13.98
N VAL A 6 -28.60 5.11 -12.73
CA VAL A 6 -27.48 4.95 -11.79
C VAL A 6 -27.22 3.47 -11.50
N VAL A 7 -28.27 2.66 -11.25
CA VAL A 7 -28.12 1.22 -10.97
C VAL A 7 -27.61 0.46 -12.20
N LYS A 8 -28.05 0.83 -13.41
CA LYS A 8 -27.54 0.23 -14.67
C LYS A 8 -26.05 0.52 -14.88
N HIS A 9 -25.64 1.78 -14.70
CA HIS A 9 -24.23 2.16 -14.82
C HIS A 9 -23.36 1.53 -13.72
N LEU A 10 -23.85 1.46 -12.48
CA LEU A 10 -23.13 0.84 -11.37
C LEU A 10 -22.94 -0.67 -11.56
N ARG A 11 -23.97 -1.35 -12.07
CA ARG A 11 -23.90 -2.79 -12.40
C ARG A 11 -22.94 -3.07 -13.55
N ALA A 12 -22.90 -2.19 -14.55
CA ALA A 12 -21.94 -2.26 -15.65
C ALA A 12 -20.51 -2.05 -15.14
N LEU A 13 -20.28 -1.04 -14.27
CA LEU A 13 -18.98 -0.78 -13.65
C LEU A 13 -18.51 -1.97 -12.81
N TRP A 14 -19.38 -2.50 -11.95
CA TRP A 14 -19.05 -3.59 -11.04
C TRP A 14 -18.73 -4.91 -11.77
N ARG A 15 -19.38 -5.16 -12.92
CA ARG A 15 -19.06 -6.32 -13.77
C ARG A 15 -17.67 -6.20 -14.38
N THR A 16 -17.30 -5.01 -14.84
CA THR A 16 -15.97 -4.75 -15.42
C THR A 16 -14.88 -4.81 -14.35
N ASP A 17 -15.09 -4.19 -13.19
CA ASP A 17 -14.14 -4.23 -12.06
C ASP A 17 -13.89 -5.65 -11.55
N ARG A 18 -14.93 -6.50 -11.53
CA ARG A 18 -14.79 -7.89 -11.12
C ARG A 18 -13.92 -8.70 -12.08
N ILE A 19 -14.02 -8.46 -13.39
CA ILE A 19 -13.19 -9.15 -14.40
C ILE A 19 -11.72 -8.70 -14.27
N ILE A 20 -11.48 -7.40 -14.08
CA ILE A 20 -10.13 -6.84 -13.92
C ILE A 20 -9.49 -7.35 -12.62
N ALA A 21 -10.24 -7.37 -11.52
CA ALA A 21 -9.77 -7.88 -10.24
C ALA A 21 -9.41 -9.37 -10.31
N ASP A 22 -10.19 -10.18 -11.01
CA ASP A 22 -9.94 -11.62 -11.15
C ASP A 22 -8.66 -11.91 -11.94
N ILE A 23 -8.47 -11.23 -13.08
CA ILE A 23 -7.24 -11.36 -13.90
C ILE A 23 -6.02 -10.94 -13.08
N ARG A 24 -6.09 -9.82 -12.37
CA ARG A 24 -4.98 -9.30 -11.56
C ARG A 24 -4.69 -10.21 -10.38
N LEU A 25 -5.72 -10.72 -9.70
CA LEU A 25 -5.58 -11.66 -8.59
C LEU A 25 -4.93 -12.96 -9.05
N ARG A 26 -5.34 -13.51 -10.19
CA ARG A 26 -4.80 -14.76 -10.72
C ARG A 26 -3.34 -14.62 -11.14
N ASN A 27 -2.98 -13.52 -11.81
CA ASN A 27 -1.58 -13.24 -12.13
C ASN A 27 -0.72 -13.03 -10.88
N LEU A 28 -1.24 -12.36 -9.85
CA LEU A 28 -0.55 -12.20 -8.58
C LEU A 28 -0.41 -13.53 -7.84
N LEU A 29 -1.45 -14.35 -7.79
CA LEU A 29 -1.43 -15.66 -7.12
C LEU A 29 -0.47 -16.63 -7.80
N VAL A 30 -0.47 -16.71 -9.13
CA VAL A 30 0.45 -17.58 -9.87
C VAL A 30 1.89 -17.07 -9.74
N GLY A 31 2.11 -15.76 -9.89
CA GLY A 31 3.43 -15.15 -9.76
C GLY A 31 4.01 -15.25 -8.34
N LEU A 32 3.19 -15.04 -7.32
CA LEU A 32 3.58 -15.15 -5.91
C LEU A 32 3.75 -16.62 -5.51
N GLY A 33 2.87 -17.51 -5.96
CA GLY A 33 2.93 -18.94 -5.70
C GLY A 33 4.22 -19.56 -6.24
N LEU A 34 4.60 -19.27 -7.48
CA LEU A 34 5.85 -19.78 -8.06
C LEU A 34 7.08 -19.23 -7.34
N ARG A 35 7.08 -17.94 -6.98
CA ARG A 35 8.17 -17.31 -6.21
C ARG A 35 8.29 -17.87 -4.80
N ALA A 36 7.17 -18.08 -4.11
CA ALA A 36 7.15 -18.67 -2.78
C ALA A 36 7.64 -20.12 -2.81
N PHE A 37 7.22 -20.91 -3.81
CA PHE A 37 7.69 -22.28 -4.00
C PHE A 37 9.19 -22.34 -4.31
N ALA A 38 9.68 -21.46 -5.20
CA ALA A 38 11.10 -21.35 -5.48
C ALA A 38 11.90 -20.95 -4.22
N ALA A 39 11.41 -20.00 -3.42
CA ALA A 39 12.03 -19.61 -2.16
C ALA A 39 12.06 -20.76 -1.14
N LEU A 40 10.99 -21.58 -1.08
CA LEU A 40 10.94 -22.77 -0.22
C LEU A 40 11.97 -23.81 -0.65
N ILE A 41 12.07 -24.12 -1.94
CA ILE A 41 13.09 -25.04 -2.47
C ILE A 41 14.49 -24.51 -2.17
N ALA A 42 14.73 -23.21 -2.38
CA ALA A 42 16.01 -22.58 -2.08
C ALA A 42 16.37 -22.69 -0.59
N ALA A 43 15.41 -22.45 0.31
CA ALA A 43 15.60 -22.62 1.75
C ALA A 43 15.94 -24.06 2.11
N PHE A 44 15.23 -25.03 1.55
CA PHE A 44 15.49 -26.45 1.80
C PHE A 44 16.85 -26.89 1.25
N GLY A 45 17.23 -26.41 0.06
CA GLY A 45 18.54 -26.64 -0.53
C GLY A 45 19.67 -26.05 0.31
N LEU A 46 19.48 -24.83 0.84
CA LEU A 46 20.44 -24.19 1.74
C LEU A 46 20.62 -25.00 3.03
N LEU A 47 19.52 -25.47 3.64
CA LEU A 47 19.58 -26.35 4.82
C LEU A 47 20.33 -27.65 4.53
N MET A 48 20.04 -28.31 3.41
CA MET A 48 20.74 -29.55 3.04
C MET A 48 22.23 -29.32 2.77
N LEU A 49 22.58 -28.20 2.14
CA LEU A 49 23.97 -27.80 1.93
C LEU A 49 24.67 -27.54 3.25
N GLU A 50 23.99 -26.92 4.22
CA GLU A 50 24.51 -26.69 5.57
C GLU A 50 24.78 -28.01 6.29
N LEU A 51 23.84 -28.96 6.30
CA LEU A 51 24.05 -30.27 6.91
C LEU A 51 25.23 -31.01 6.24
N SER A 52 25.28 -31.00 4.90
CA SER A 52 26.36 -31.62 4.15
C SER A 52 27.72 -31.00 4.49
N ALA A 53 27.80 -29.66 4.50
CA ALA A 53 29.02 -28.94 4.86
C ALA A 53 29.43 -29.20 6.31
N TYR A 54 28.47 -29.26 7.25
CA TYR A 54 28.73 -29.57 8.64
C TYR A 54 29.36 -30.97 8.80
N PHE A 55 28.75 -31.99 8.19
CA PHE A 55 29.25 -33.36 8.26
C PHE A 55 30.61 -33.54 7.56
N ALA A 56 30.87 -32.78 6.50
CA ALA A 56 32.18 -32.77 5.84
C ALA A 56 33.24 -32.08 6.71
N LEU A 57 32.89 -30.94 7.32
CA LEU A 57 33.84 -30.13 8.07
C LEU A 57 34.18 -30.75 9.43
N VAL A 58 33.22 -31.39 10.10
CA VAL A 58 33.44 -32.09 11.38
C VAL A 58 34.35 -33.32 11.25
N GLN A 59 34.59 -33.83 10.04
CA GLN A 59 35.60 -34.89 9.83
C GLN A 59 37.02 -34.34 9.90
N ILE A 60 37.21 -33.05 9.61
CA ILE A 60 38.52 -32.40 9.53
C ILE A 60 38.77 -31.56 10.80
N TRP A 61 37.72 -30.95 11.34
CA TRP A 61 37.73 -30.02 12.49
C TRP A 61 36.77 -30.51 13.59
N SER A 62 36.78 -29.87 14.77
CA SER A 62 35.81 -30.17 15.84
C SER A 62 34.40 -29.69 15.52
N ALA A 63 33.38 -30.32 16.11
CA ALA A 63 31.97 -29.94 15.96
C ALA A 63 31.70 -28.46 16.29
N ILE A 64 32.37 -27.95 17.33
CA ILE A 64 32.24 -26.55 17.77
C ILE A 64 32.78 -25.60 16.69
N ALA A 65 33.97 -25.89 16.15
CA ALA A 65 34.57 -25.05 15.12
C ALA A 65 33.79 -25.12 13.81
N ALA A 66 33.30 -26.30 13.44
CA ALA A 66 32.45 -26.47 12.26
C ALA A 66 31.16 -25.65 12.36
N ALA A 67 30.46 -25.72 13.50
CA ALA A 67 29.25 -24.92 13.74
C ALA A 67 29.54 -23.41 13.71
N ALA A 68 30.66 -22.96 14.29
CA ALA A 68 31.06 -21.56 14.27
C ALA A 68 31.33 -21.05 12.85
N ILE A 69 32.04 -21.83 12.03
CA ILE A 69 32.34 -21.47 10.63
C ILE A 69 31.07 -21.43 9.79
N LEU A 70 30.20 -22.45 9.89
CA LEU A 70 28.93 -22.47 9.18
C LEU A 70 28.01 -21.31 9.58
N GLY A 71 27.93 -21.01 10.88
CA GLY A 71 27.18 -19.87 11.39
C GLY A 71 27.68 -18.55 10.80
N ALA A 72 29.01 -18.35 10.75
CA ALA A 72 29.60 -17.16 10.15
C ALA A 72 29.28 -17.03 8.65
N VAL A 73 29.31 -18.16 7.91
CA VAL A 73 28.93 -18.20 6.49
C VAL A 73 27.45 -17.85 6.29
N ASN A 74 26.55 -18.40 7.11
CA ASN A 74 25.12 -18.08 7.06
C ASN A 74 24.84 -16.61 7.38
N PHE A 75 25.54 -16.02 8.35
CA PHE A 75 25.47 -14.59 8.62
C PHE A 75 25.93 -13.75 7.42
N ALA A 76 27.00 -14.15 6.75
CA ALA A 76 27.47 -13.47 5.55
C ALA A 76 26.43 -13.53 4.41
N ILE A 77 25.83 -14.70 4.17
CA ILE A 77 24.76 -14.89 3.18
C ILE A 77 23.55 -14.00 3.53
N ALA A 78 23.13 -13.98 4.81
CA ALA A 78 22.04 -13.13 5.28
C ALA A 78 22.35 -11.64 5.08
N GLY A 79 23.58 -11.20 5.35
CA GLY A 79 24.03 -9.83 5.11
C GLY A 79 23.95 -9.45 3.62
N VAL A 80 24.39 -10.33 2.72
CA VAL A 80 24.29 -10.11 1.27
C VAL A 80 22.82 -10.01 0.83
N LEU A 81 21.97 -10.93 1.30
CA LEU A 81 20.53 -10.90 1.05
C LEU A 81 19.88 -9.62 1.56
N PHE A 82 20.26 -9.15 2.75
CA PHE A 82 19.75 -7.90 3.33
C PHE A 82 20.13 -6.68 2.48
N VAL A 83 21.38 -6.60 2.02
CA VAL A 83 21.83 -5.52 1.11
C VAL A 83 21.10 -5.56 -0.22
N ILE A 84 20.85 -6.75 -0.78
CA ILE A 84 20.13 -6.90 -2.04
C ILE A 84 18.64 -6.57 -1.86
N ALA A 85 18.00 -7.06 -0.80
CA ALA A 85 16.59 -6.81 -0.51
C ALA A 85 16.30 -5.36 -0.11
N GLY A 86 17.26 -4.68 0.53
CA GLY A 86 17.17 -3.27 0.88
C GLY A 86 17.35 -2.31 -0.30
N ARG A 87 17.74 -2.80 -1.50
CA ARG A 87 17.80 -1.96 -2.70
C ARG A 87 16.39 -1.66 -3.18
N PRO A 88 15.98 -0.37 -3.28
CA PRO A 88 14.66 -0.03 -3.77
C PRO A 88 14.46 -0.57 -5.20
N PRO A 89 13.25 -1.05 -5.54
CA PRO A 89 12.96 -1.60 -6.87
C PRO A 89 13.32 -0.57 -7.94
N SER A 90 14.09 -1.02 -8.92
CA SER A 90 14.75 -0.20 -9.93
C SER A 90 13.76 0.71 -10.68
N GLY A 91 14.13 2.00 -10.79
CA GLY A 91 13.30 3.14 -11.23
C GLY A 91 12.66 3.13 -12.62
N ARG A 92 12.56 1.97 -13.29
CA ARG A 92 11.77 1.81 -14.53
C ARG A 92 10.28 1.58 -14.22
N ASP A 93 9.98 0.81 -13.18
CA ASP A 93 8.59 0.57 -12.75
C ASP A 93 8.03 1.78 -11.99
N LEU A 94 8.91 2.55 -11.34
CA LEU A 94 8.56 3.81 -10.67
C LEU A 94 8.32 4.96 -11.65
N LYS A 95 9.06 5.01 -12.78
CA LYS A 95 8.81 5.98 -13.85
C LYS A 95 7.47 5.75 -14.56
N LEU A 96 7.15 4.48 -14.85
CA LEU A 96 5.85 4.09 -15.41
C LEU A 96 4.69 4.41 -14.44
N ALA A 97 4.87 4.17 -13.14
CA ALA A 97 3.88 4.56 -12.13
C ALA A 97 3.71 6.09 -12.03
N ASN A 98 4.80 6.86 -12.17
CA ASN A 98 4.76 8.32 -12.10
C ASN A 98 4.18 8.97 -13.37
N GLU A 99 4.41 8.41 -14.56
CA GLU A 99 3.75 8.84 -15.81
C GLU A 99 2.25 8.58 -15.78
N ILE A 100 1.81 7.45 -15.22
CA ILE A 100 0.38 7.15 -15.03
C ILE A 100 -0.24 8.08 -13.97
N HIS A 101 0.51 8.47 -12.95
CA HIS A 101 0.05 9.43 -11.94
C HIS A 101 -0.10 10.84 -12.50
N GLY A 102 0.84 11.31 -13.33
CA GLY A 102 0.78 12.62 -14.00
C GLY A 102 -0.42 12.76 -14.94
N THR A 103 -0.65 11.74 -15.79
CA THR A 103 -1.80 11.71 -16.71
C THR A 103 -3.14 11.62 -15.97
N SER A 104 -3.18 10.89 -14.85
CA SER A 104 -4.37 10.81 -14.00
C SER A 104 -4.66 12.13 -13.27
N ILE A 105 -3.64 12.88 -12.82
CA ILE A 105 -3.81 14.19 -12.20
C ILE A 105 -4.31 15.22 -13.21
N GLU A 106 -3.78 15.24 -14.43
CA GLU A 106 -4.27 16.14 -15.50
C GLU A 106 -5.73 15.85 -15.85
N ALA A 107 -6.11 14.57 -15.95
CA ALA A 107 -7.49 14.16 -16.14
C ALA A 107 -8.38 14.57 -14.94
N LEU A 108 -7.92 14.38 -13.70
CA LEU A 108 -8.64 14.80 -12.50
C LEU A 108 -8.78 16.32 -12.40
N GLN A 109 -7.80 17.08 -12.89
CA GLN A 109 -7.81 18.53 -12.87
C GLN A 109 -8.74 19.10 -13.96
N LEU A 110 -8.83 18.43 -15.11
CA LEU A 110 -9.80 18.74 -16.16
C LEU A 110 -11.23 18.43 -15.70
N GLU A 111 -11.43 17.27 -15.08
CA GLU A 111 -12.70 16.85 -14.47
C GLU A 111 -13.09 17.79 -13.32
N ALA A 112 -12.15 18.18 -12.45
CA ALA A 112 -12.39 19.13 -11.35
C ALA A 112 -12.75 20.52 -11.85
N ARG A 113 -12.14 21.00 -12.95
CA ARG A 113 -12.53 22.27 -13.59
C ARG A 113 -13.91 22.16 -14.23
N ALA A 114 -14.25 21.04 -14.85
CA ALA A 114 -15.58 20.79 -15.39
C ALA A 114 -16.65 20.71 -14.29
N PHE A 115 -16.32 20.09 -13.15
CA PHE A 115 -17.16 20.02 -11.96
C PHE A 115 -17.31 21.40 -11.31
N GLN A 116 -16.23 22.17 -11.22
CA GLN A 116 -16.24 23.55 -10.70
C GLN A 116 -17.04 24.49 -11.61
N ALA A 117 -16.98 24.31 -12.93
CA ALA A 117 -17.80 25.07 -13.88
C ALA A 117 -19.29 24.69 -13.78
N GLN A 118 -19.61 23.42 -13.59
CA GLN A 118 -20.98 22.96 -13.33
C GLN A 118 -21.50 23.43 -11.97
N VAL A 119 -20.68 23.41 -10.92
CA VAL A 119 -21.03 23.92 -9.59
C VAL A 119 -21.14 25.44 -9.63
N SER A 120 -20.24 26.17 -10.27
CA SER A 120 -20.30 27.63 -10.41
C SER A 120 -21.53 28.06 -11.23
N GLY A 121 -21.81 27.36 -12.34
CA GLY A 121 -23.03 27.57 -13.12
C GLY A 121 -24.31 27.26 -12.34
N ALA A 122 -24.27 26.24 -11.47
CA ALA A 122 -25.37 25.87 -10.58
C ALA A 122 -25.41 26.66 -9.26
N VAL A 123 -24.44 27.51 -8.95
CA VAL A 123 -24.36 28.37 -7.74
C VAL A 123 -24.95 29.74 -8.05
N HIS A 124 -24.82 30.23 -9.29
CA HIS A 124 -25.39 31.51 -9.71
C HIS A 124 -26.91 31.51 -9.88
N HIS A 125 -27.64 30.43 -9.55
CA HIS A 125 -29.11 30.37 -9.72
C HIS A 125 -29.97 29.82 -8.56
N PRO A 126 -29.47 29.10 -7.53
CA PRO A 126 -30.32 28.66 -6.41
C PRO A 126 -29.78 29.02 -5.00
N LEU A 127 -28.79 29.90 -4.87
CA LEU A 127 -28.30 30.33 -3.54
C LEU A 127 -29.14 31.42 -2.87
N SER A 128 -30.12 32.02 -3.55
CA SER A 128 -31.04 32.99 -2.93
C SER A 128 -32.06 32.36 -1.99
N THR A 129 -32.19 31.03 -1.94
CA THR A 129 -33.30 30.36 -1.23
C THR A 129 -32.86 29.43 -0.07
N VAL A 130 -31.57 29.08 0.05
CA VAL A 130 -31.11 28.07 1.04
C VAL A 130 -30.02 28.59 2.01
N ALA A 131 -29.62 29.86 1.86
CA ALA A 131 -28.54 30.47 2.66
C ALA A 131 -28.69 30.40 4.20
N PRO A 132 -29.86 30.53 4.85
CA PRO A 132 -29.92 30.62 6.30
C PRO A 132 -29.79 29.27 7.05
N VAL A 133 -29.86 28.13 6.35
CA VAL A 133 -29.87 26.80 7.01
C VAL A 133 -28.49 26.12 7.05
N LEU A 134 -27.57 26.49 6.15
CA LEU A 134 -26.26 25.83 6.02
C LEU A 134 -25.14 26.43 6.89
N VAL A 135 -25.28 27.69 7.30
CA VAL A 135 -24.34 28.36 8.22
C VAL A 135 -24.19 27.64 9.56
N PRO A 136 -25.27 27.21 10.27
CA PRO A 136 -25.12 26.52 11.55
C PRO A 136 -24.45 25.15 11.44
N LEU A 137 -24.63 24.43 10.33
CA LEU A 137 -24.03 23.10 10.11
C LEU A 137 -22.51 23.18 9.97
N ILE A 138 -22.01 24.15 9.20
CA ILE A 138 -20.57 24.36 9.03
C ILE A 138 -19.94 24.81 10.36
N ALA A 139 -20.63 25.66 11.12
CA ALA A 139 -20.16 26.10 12.44
C ALA A 139 -20.08 24.94 13.47
N ILE A 140 -21.04 24.01 13.43
CA ILE A 140 -21.04 22.81 14.30
C ILE A 140 -19.87 21.88 13.98
N ILE A 141 -19.57 21.68 12.69
CA ILE A 141 -18.44 20.84 12.25
C ILE A 141 -17.11 21.46 12.67
N ILE A 142 -16.93 22.77 12.47
CA ILE A 142 -15.70 23.46 12.90
C ILE A 142 -15.54 23.42 14.42
N LYS A 143 -16.64 23.54 15.17
CA LYS A 143 -16.61 23.48 16.64
C LYS A 143 -16.31 22.06 17.16
N SER A 144 -16.80 21.01 16.51
CA SER A 144 -16.51 19.63 16.92
C SER A 144 -15.05 19.28 16.66
N LEU A 145 -14.50 19.67 15.51
CA LEU A 145 -13.09 19.45 15.17
C LEU A 145 -12.15 20.18 16.14
N ARG A 146 -12.49 21.42 16.54
CA ARG A 146 -11.71 22.17 17.54
C ARG A 146 -11.79 21.53 18.94
N LYS A 147 -12.91 20.93 19.31
CA LYS A 147 -13.07 20.25 20.59
C LYS A 147 -12.20 18.99 20.64
N SER A 148 -12.24 18.15 19.60
CA SER A 148 -11.37 16.96 19.51
C SER A 148 -9.88 17.29 19.52
N ALA A 149 -9.48 18.40 18.89
CA ALA A 149 -8.08 18.84 18.91
C ALA A 149 -7.59 19.24 20.32
N ARG A 150 -8.45 19.86 21.14
CA ARG A 150 -8.10 20.22 22.52
C ARG A 150 -8.06 19.01 23.46
N GLU A 151 -8.93 18.03 23.22
CA GLU A 151 -9.01 16.80 24.03
C GLU A 151 -7.79 15.88 23.78
N SER A 152 -7.32 15.80 22.52
CA SER A 152 -6.09 15.11 22.14
C SER A 152 -4.83 15.77 22.74
N ALA A 153 -4.80 17.10 22.82
CA ALA A 153 -3.69 17.83 23.43
C ALA A 153 -3.64 17.68 24.97
N ALA A 154 -4.78 17.54 25.65
CA ALA A 154 -4.85 17.32 27.09
C ALA A 154 -4.37 15.92 27.49
N ALA A 155 -4.71 14.88 26.71
CA ALA A 155 -4.29 13.51 26.94
C ALA A 155 -2.76 13.33 26.84
N THR A 156 -2.10 14.02 25.91
CA THR A 156 -0.63 14.02 25.76
C THR A 156 0.09 14.65 26.95
N SER A 157 -0.54 15.61 27.66
CA SER A 157 0.07 16.29 28.80
C SER A 157 -0.05 15.52 30.13
N ALA A 158 -0.96 14.53 30.20
CA ALA A 158 -1.16 13.70 31.40
C ALA A 158 -0.20 12.50 31.45
N ASP A 159 0.18 11.96 30.29
CA ASP A 159 1.12 10.81 30.16
C ASP A 159 2.60 11.21 30.36
N ALA A 160 2.91 12.51 30.28
CA ALA A 160 4.26 13.04 30.50
C ALA A 160 4.56 13.38 31.98
N ARG A 161 3.66 13.05 32.92
CA ARG A 161 3.80 13.35 34.37
C ARG A 161 3.58 12.14 35.29
N SER A 162 3.48 10.94 34.74
CA SER A 162 3.49 9.67 35.51
C SER A 162 4.82 8.95 35.37
#